data_AF-A0A8C6EXQ8-F1
#
_entry.id   AF-A0A8C6EXQ8-F1
#
_cell.length_a   1.000
_cell.length_b   1.000
_cell.length_c   1.000
_cell.angle_alpha   90.00
_cell.angle_beta   90.00
_cell.angle_gamma   90.00
#
_symmetry.space_group_name_H-M   'P 1'
#
loop_
_entity.id
_entity.type
_entity.pdbx_description
1 polymer ?
#
loop_
_entity_poly.entity_id
_entity_poly.type
_entity_poly.pdbx_seq_one_letter_code
_entity_poly.pdbx_strand_id
1 'polypeptide(L)' 'MFPHEAGKGHACYRPRRTGERKCKSVQSCIMDANLSVLNMVIVKKGEKDIPGLTDTIVPHRLGPKRARRHRPIALKR' A
#
# COMPACT_ATOMS: atom_id res chain seq x y z
N MET A 1 -16.66 -1.36 14.55
CA MET A 1 -15.31 -0.88 14.92
C MET A 1 -14.91 -1.61 16.19
N PHE A 2 -13.82 -2.39 16.17
CA PHE A 2 -13.48 -3.29 17.28
C PHE A 2 -12.15 -2.88 17.93
N PRO A 3 -12.01 -3.02 19.25
CA PRO A 3 -10.74 -2.78 19.92
C PRO A 3 -9.73 -3.83 19.47
N HIS A 4 -8.56 -3.37 19.04
CA HIS A 4 -7.44 -4.17 18.60
C HIS A 4 -6.18 -3.67 19.34
N GLU A 5 -5.41 -4.59 19.91
CA GLU A 5 -4.09 -4.24 20.46
C GLU A 5 -3.08 -4.08 19.35
N ALA A 6 -2.64 -2.84 19.13
CA ALA A 6 -1.67 -2.53 18.10
C ALA A 6 -0.27 -2.32 18.68
N GLY A 7 0.72 -2.99 18.09
CA GLY A 7 2.14 -2.84 18.39
C GLY A 7 2.98 -2.51 17.16
N LYS A 8 4.31 -2.63 17.27
CA LYS A 8 5.23 -2.37 16.16
C LYS A 8 4.94 -3.29 14.97
N GLY A 9 4.77 -2.69 13.78
CA GLY A 9 4.52 -3.42 12.52
C GLY A 9 3.04 -3.53 12.14
N HIS A 10 2.10 -3.08 12.99
CA HIS A 10 0.69 -3.01 12.62
C HIS A 10 0.42 -1.80 11.70
N ALA A 11 -0.29 -2.02 10.59
CA ALA A 11 -0.56 -0.98 9.59
C ALA A 11 -1.29 0.25 10.16
N CYS A 12 -2.19 0.03 11.11
CA CYS A 12 -3.00 1.08 11.73
C CYS A 12 -2.31 1.81 12.90
N TYR A 13 -1.07 1.44 13.25
CA TYR A 13 -0.39 2.00 14.42
C TYR A 13 1.09 2.29 14.20
N ARG A 14 1.50 3.50 14.60
CA ARG A 14 2.89 3.94 14.59
C ARG A 14 3.36 4.14 16.03
N PRO A 15 4.09 3.18 16.64
CA PRO A 15 4.60 3.34 18.00
C PRO A 15 5.63 4.48 18.07
N ARG A 16 5.64 5.20 19.20
CA ARG A 16 6.62 6.26 19.46
C ARG A 16 7.79 5.75 20.27
N ARG A 17 7.57 4.74 21.11
CA ARG A 17 8.62 4.07 21.91
C ARG A 17 8.73 2.60 21.55
N THR A 18 9.91 2.03 21.77
CA THR A 18 10.14 0.60 21.64
C THR A 18 9.34 -0.18 22.68
N GLY A 19 8.67 -1.26 22.25
CA GLY A 19 7.86 -2.11 23.14
C GLY A 19 6.46 -1.57 23.44
N GLU A 20 6.10 -0.39 22.94
CA GLU A 20 4.79 0.21 23.16
C GLU A 20 3.66 -0.59 22.48
N ARG A 21 2.62 -0.90 23.26
CA ARG A 21 1.34 -1.44 22.79
C ARG A 21 0.21 -0.52 23.21
N LYS A 22 -0.78 -0.38 22.33
CA LYS A 22 -1.94 0.48 22.60
C LYS A 22 -3.22 -0.14 22.05
N CYS A 23 -4.28 -0.07 22.83
CA CYS A 23 -5.62 -0.40 22.34
C CYS A 23 -6.09 0.69 21.36
N LYS A 24 -6.45 0.26 20.14
CA LYS A 24 -6.95 1.10 19.06
C LYS A 24 -8.22 0.49 18.51
N SER A 25 -9.24 1.29 18.29
CA SER A 25 -10.42 0.85 17.55
C SER A 25 -10.09 0.84 16.05
N VAL A 26 -10.34 -0.29 15.40
CA VAL A 26 -10.08 -0.47 13.96
C VAL A 26 -11.34 -1.01 13.30
N GLN A 27 -11.54 -0.64 12.03
CA GLN A 27 -12.59 -1.23 11.21
C GLN A 27 -12.17 -2.61 10.74
N SER A 28 -13.11 -3.55 10.72
CA SER A 28 -12.85 -4.93 10.28
C SER A 28 -12.70 -5.00 8.75
N CYS A 29 -12.29 -6.17 8.26
CA CYS A 29 -12.11 -6.44 6.82
C CYS A 29 -13.44 -6.50 6.04
N ILE A 30 -14.59 -6.59 6.73
CA ILE A 30 -15.90 -6.72 6.08
C ILE A 30 -16.36 -5.35 5.61
N MET A 31 -16.84 -5.30 4.37
CA MET A 31 -17.39 -4.10 3.78
C MET A 31 -18.83 -3.89 4.26
N ASP A 32 -19.14 -2.68 4.71
CA ASP A 32 -20.45 -2.28 5.21
C ASP A 32 -20.81 -0.90 4.65
N ALA A 33 -22.10 -0.57 4.62
CA ALA A 33 -22.60 0.71 4.10
C ALA A 33 -22.06 1.93 4.85
N ASN A 34 -21.52 1.74 6.07
CA ASN A 34 -20.91 2.81 6.85
C ASN A 34 -19.47 3.17 6.42
N LEU A 35 -18.92 2.55 5.37
CA LEU A 35 -17.61 2.92 4.81
C LEU A 35 -17.72 4.15 3.90
N SER A 36 -16.99 5.22 4.22
CA SER A 36 -16.97 6.43 3.39
C SER A 36 -16.09 6.33 2.15
N VAL A 37 -15.01 5.52 2.19
CA VAL A 37 -14.01 5.43 1.12
C VAL A 37 -13.47 4.01 1.00
N LEU A 38 -13.24 3.55 -0.23
CA LEU A 38 -12.61 2.26 -0.57
C LEU A 38 -11.39 2.46 -1.47
N ASN A 39 -10.32 1.70 -1.21
CA ASN A 39 -9.13 1.68 -2.05
C ASN A 39 -9.13 0.40 -2.89
N MET A 40 -9.24 0.53 -4.21
CA MET A 40 -9.26 -0.59 -5.17
C MET A 40 -8.06 -0.53 -6.11
N VAL A 41 -7.67 -1.68 -6.66
CA VAL A 41 -6.60 -1.80 -7.66
C VAL A 41 -7.16 -2.46 -8.91
N ILE A 42 -6.82 -1.91 -10.08
CA ILE A 42 -7.23 -2.47 -11.38
C ILE A 42 -6.33 -3.65 -11.74
N VAL A 43 -6.94 -4.80 -12.01
CA VAL A 43 -6.22 -6.03 -12.42
C VAL A 43 -6.21 -6.21 -13.94
N LYS A 44 -7.28 -5.81 -14.64
CA LYS A 44 -7.42 -5.91 -16.10
C LYS A 44 -8.07 -4.66 -16.66
N LYS A 45 -7.63 -4.22 -17.84
CA LYS A 45 -8.21 -3.09 -18.59
C LYS A 45 -9.55 -3.54 -19.21
N GLY A 46 -10.59 -2.72 -19.05
CA GLY A 46 -11.89 -2.94 -19.70
C GLY A 46 -11.93 -2.32 -21.10
N GLU A 47 -13.13 -2.27 -21.69
CA GLU A 47 -13.35 -1.68 -23.02
C GLU A 47 -13.18 -0.16 -23.05
N LYS A 48 -13.45 0.50 -21.91
CA LYS A 48 -13.35 1.96 -21.77
C LYS A 48 -12.10 2.33 -20.99
N ASP A 49 -11.41 3.33 -21.50
CA ASP A 49 -10.23 3.91 -20.88
C ASP A 49 -10.66 4.88 -19.77
N ILE A 50 -9.89 4.91 -18.69
CA ILE A 50 -10.15 5.78 -17.54
C ILE A 50 -9.09 6.87 -17.55
N PRO A 51 -9.50 8.13 -17.80
CA PRO A 51 -8.55 9.23 -17.90
C PRO A 51 -7.78 9.41 -16.59
N GLY A 52 -6.46 9.57 -16.71
CA GLY A 52 -5.56 9.80 -15.57
C GLY A 52 -5.12 8.53 -14.83
N LEU A 53 -5.56 7.34 -15.24
CA LEU A 53 -5.09 6.08 -14.66
C LEU A 53 -4.53 5.12 -15.72
N THR A 54 -5.26 4.90 -16.81
CA THR A 54 -4.81 4.00 -17.89
C THR A 54 -3.89 4.67 -18.90
N ASP A 55 -3.92 5.99 -18.98
CA ASP A 55 -3.29 6.74 -20.07
C ASP A 55 -1.90 7.24 -19.71
N THR A 56 -1.62 7.33 -18.41
CA THR A 56 -0.38 7.89 -17.88
C THR A 56 0.51 6.79 -17.33
N ILE A 57 1.74 6.71 -17.82
CA ILE A 57 2.77 5.83 -17.27
C ILE A 57 3.58 6.63 -16.26
N VAL A 58 3.50 6.24 -14.98
CA VAL A 58 4.33 6.84 -13.92
C VAL A 58 5.64 6.06 -13.81
N PRO A 59 6.81 6.64 -14.18
CA PRO A 59 8.07 5.93 -14.12
C PRO A 59 8.54 5.73 -12.68
N HIS A 60 9.31 4.66 -12.45
CA HIS A 60 9.96 4.46 -11.16
C HIS A 60 10.99 5.55 -10.88
N ARG A 61 10.74 6.34 -9.82
CA ARG A 61 11.61 7.46 -9.45
C ARG A 61 13.01 7.05 -8.97
N LEU A 62 13.13 5.90 -8.30
CA LEU A 62 14.37 5.49 -7.63
C LEU A 62 14.90 4.20 -8.22
N GLY A 63 16.16 4.23 -8.65
CA GLY A 63 16.91 3.05 -9.04
C GLY A 63 17.41 2.23 -7.83
N PRO A 64 17.82 0.97 -8.05
CA PRO A 64 18.38 0.16 -6.98
C PRO A 64 19.67 0.76 -6.45
N LYS A 65 19.70 1.06 -5.13
CA LYS A 65 20.89 1.64 -4.50
C LYS A 65 22.07 0.68 -4.39
N ARG A 66 21.82 -0.64 -4.26
CA ARG A 66 22.86 -1.65 -4.00
C ARG A 66 23.39 -2.24 -5.31
N ALA A 67 24.72 -2.30 -5.46
CA ALA A 67 25.40 -2.78 -6.68
C ALA A 67 24.92 -4.15 -7.16
N ARG A 68 24.73 -5.12 -6.24
CA ARG A 68 24.22 -6.46 -6.57
C ARG A 68 22.84 -6.45 -7.26
N ARG A 69 22.01 -5.44 -7.00
CA ARG A 69 20.68 -5.26 -7.60
C ARG A 69 20.71 -4.40 -8.87
N HIS A 70 21.83 -3.74 -9.17
CA HIS A 70 22.03 -2.95 -10.40
C HIS A 70 22.38 -3.86 -11.60
N ARG A 71 23.24 -4.87 -11.37
CA ARG A 71 23.71 -5.80 -12.40
C ARG A 71 22.61 -6.46 -13.25
N PRO A 72 21.50 -7.00 -12.68
CA PRO A 72 20.45 -7.62 -13.50
C PRO A 72 19.65 -6.65 -14.37
N ILE A 73 19.66 -5.35 -14.06
CA ILE A 73 18.94 -4.34 -14.84
C ILE A 73 19.81 -3.80 -15.97
N ALA A 74 21.12 -3.64 -15.72
CA ALA A 74 22.06 -3.13 -16.72
C ALA A 74 22.38 -4.15 -17.84
N LEU A 75 22.31 -5.46 -17.55
CA LEU A 75 22.58 -6.54 -18.51
C LEU A 75 21.36 -6.97 -19.35
N LYS A 76 20.17 -6.40 -19.09
CA LYS A 76 18.94 -6.66 -19.86
C LYS A 76 18.71 -5.63 -20.99
N ARG A 77 19.78 -4.95 -21.41
CA ARG A 77 19.80 -4.11 -22.61
C ARG A 77 20.50 -4.85 -23.73
#